data_AF-A0AAN6M8K6-F1
#
_entry.id   AF-A0AAN6M8K6-F1
#
_cell.length_a   1.000
_cell.length_b   1.000
_cell.length_c   1.000
_cell.angle_alpha   90.00
_cell.angle_beta   90.00
_cell.angle_gamma   90.00
#
_symmetry.space_group_name_H-M   'P 1'
#
loop_
_entity.id
_entity.type
_entity.pdbx_description
1 polymer ?
#
loop_
_entity_poly.entity_id
_entity_poly.type
_entity_poly.pdbx_seq_one_letter_code
_entity_poly.pdbx_strand_id
1 'polypeptide(L)'
;MSRRLARNEYTVGWVCALPVELAAAQEMLDEEHANLKHEPGDNDENLYVLGSIGGHNVAIVYLPAGRIGNNPAAAVVMQMRATFKGIRFSLIVGIGGGAPSTEVDIRLGDVVVS
;
A
#
# COMPACT_ATOMS: atom_id res chain seq x y z
N MET A 1 16.97 15.81 6.55
CA MET A 1 16.60 14.58 7.29
C MET A 1 15.15 14.30 6.96
N SER A 2 14.79 13.07 6.59
CA SER A 2 13.39 12.72 6.29
C SER A 2 12.50 12.93 7.51
N ARG A 3 11.30 13.49 7.30
CA ARG A 3 10.32 13.76 8.36
C ARG A 3 9.90 12.43 9.00
N ARG A 4 9.79 12.41 10.34
CA ARG A 4 9.32 11.24 11.09
C ARG A 4 8.01 11.56 11.77
N LEU A 5 7.02 10.70 11.55
CA LEU A 5 5.68 10.82 12.12
C LEU A 5 5.36 9.62 13.00
N ALA A 6 4.42 9.81 13.92
CA ALA A 6 3.84 8.74 14.71
C ALA A 6 2.93 7.85 13.83
N ARG A 7 2.80 6.58 14.21
CA ARG A 7 2.01 5.58 13.45
C ARG A 7 0.54 5.96 13.30
N ASN A 8 -0.01 6.70 14.26
CA ASN A 8 -1.40 7.17 14.24
C ASN A 8 -1.63 8.37 13.31
N GLU A 9 -0.57 8.97 12.75
CA GLU A 9 -0.68 10.08 11.79
C GLU A 9 -0.89 9.60 10.35
N TYR A 10 -0.64 8.32 10.07
CA TYR A 10 -0.91 7.71 8.76
C TYR A 10 -2.38 7.33 8.67
N THR A 11 -3.05 7.83 7.62
CA THR A 11 -4.52 7.73 7.50
C THR A 11 -4.98 6.91 6.29
N VAL A 12 -4.07 6.68 5.33
CA VAL A 12 -4.32 5.90 4.12
C VAL A 12 -3.35 4.74 4.05
N GLY A 13 -3.86 3.53 3.91
CA GLY A 13 -3.06 2.37 3.55
C GLY A 13 -3.01 2.19 2.03
N TRP A 14 -1.86 1.85 1.47
CA TRP A 14 -1.70 1.48 0.07
C TRP A 14 -1.06 0.09 0.01
N VAL A 15 -1.72 -0.87 -0.62
CA VAL A 15 -1.25 -2.25 -0.73
C VAL A 15 -0.89 -2.55 -2.18
N CYS A 16 0.35 -3.01 -2.38
CA CYS A 16 0.87 -3.49 -3.66
C CYS A 16 1.04 -5.02 -3.61
N ALA A 17 0.72 -5.71 -4.71
CA ALA A 17 0.94 -7.15 -4.83
C ALA A 17 2.33 -7.48 -5.37
N LEU A 18 2.91 -6.60 -6.21
CA LEU A 18 4.15 -6.84 -6.94
C LEU A 18 5.22 -5.78 -6.63
N PRO A 19 6.52 -6.12 -6.76
CA PRO A 19 7.61 -5.16 -6.60
C PRO A 19 7.53 -3.97 -7.57
N VAL A 20 7.05 -4.18 -8.80
CA VAL A 20 6.89 -3.10 -9.79
C VAL A 20 5.80 -2.11 -9.39
N GLU A 21 4.74 -2.60 -8.74
CA GLU A 21 3.65 -1.76 -8.22
C GLU A 21 4.13 -0.97 -7.00
N LEU A 22 4.95 -1.57 -6.13
CA LEU A 22 5.59 -0.85 -5.03
C LEU A 22 6.51 0.26 -5.53
N ALA A 23 7.36 -0.04 -6.52
CA ALA A 23 8.25 0.96 -7.10
C ALA A 23 7.45 2.15 -7.65
N ALA A 24 6.39 1.88 -8.40
CA ALA A 24 5.50 2.94 -8.89
C ALA A 24 4.84 3.72 -7.74
N ALA A 25 4.33 3.05 -6.71
CA ALA A 25 3.70 3.70 -5.57
C ALA A 25 4.68 4.59 -4.77
N GLN A 26 5.93 4.16 -4.62
CA GLN A 26 6.98 4.94 -3.96
C GLN A 26 7.34 6.20 -4.76
N GLU A 27 7.49 6.09 -6.09
CA GLU A 27 7.76 7.24 -6.97
C GLU A 27 6.60 8.25 -7.03
N MET A 28 5.39 7.86 -6.62
CA MET A 28 4.23 8.74 -6.53
C MET A 28 4.18 9.59 -5.25
N LEU A 29 5.07 9.36 -4.29
CA LEU A 29 5.12 10.13 -3.04
C LEU A 29 5.64 11.55 -3.29
N ASP A 30 4.92 12.55 -2.78
CA ASP A 30 5.39 13.94 -2.76
C ASP A 30 6.56 14.13 -1.78
N GLU A 31 6.52 13.37 -0.67
CA GLU A 31 7.54 13.34 0.37
C GLU A 31 7.68 11.91 0.91
N GLU A 32 8.91 11.38 0.94
CA GLU A 32 9.24 10.18 1.69
C GLU A 32 9.56 10.51 3.16
N HIS A 33 8.95 9.77 4.07
CA HIS A 33 9.17 9.85 5.50
C HIS A 33 10.24 8.85 5.97
N ALA A 34 10.74 9.04 7.18
CA ALA A 34 11.65 8.09 7.80
C ALA A 34 10.99 6.72 8.02
N ASN A 35 11.76 5.65 7.83
CA ASN A 35 11.32 4.27 8.03
C ASN A 35 10.64 4.03 9.38
N LEU A 36 9.69 3.09 9.38
CA LEU A 36 9.03 2.64 10.59
C LEU A 36 10.06 2.11 11.60
N LYS A 37 10.05 2.67 12.81
CA LYS A 37 10.78 2.07 13.94
C LYS A 37 9.95 0.93 14.50
N HIS A 38 10.52 -0.27 14.47
CA HIS A 38 9.96 -1.41 15.18
C HIS A 38 10.25 -1.27 16.68
N GLU A 39 9.21 -1.38 17.49
CA GLU A 39 9.31 -1.37 18.96
C GLU A 39 9.37 -2.80 19.49
N PRO A 40 10.00 -3.04 20.65
CA PRO A 40 9.98 -4.36 21.28
C PRO A 40 8.54 -4.82 21.54
N GLY A 41 8.14 -5.92 20.89
CA GLY A 41 6.77 -6.46 20.97
C GLY A 41 5.91 -6.22 19.73
N ASP A 42 6.44 -5.57 18.69
CA ASP A 42 5.78 -5.57 17.38
C ASP A 42 5.74 -7.00 16.80
N ASN A 43 4.54 -7.44 16.45
CA ASN A 43 4.30 -8.72 15.74
C ASN A 43 4.08 -8.51 14.24
N ASP A 44 4.28 -7.29 13.74
CA ASP A 44 4.15 -6.96 12.34
C ASP A 44 5.53 -7.03 11.69
N GLU A 45 5.72 -8.01 10.81
CA GLU A 45 6.96 -8.22 10.06
C GLU A 45 6.92 -7.55 8.68
N ASN A 46 5.86 -6.82 8.36
CA ASN A 46 5.74 -6.15 7.07
C ASN A 46 6.72 -4.98 6.94
N LEU A 47 7.21 -4.80 5.72
CA LEU A 47 8.02 -3.64 5.37
C LEU A 47 7.11 -2.54 4.81
N TYR A 48 7.26 -1.34 5.36
CA TYR A 48 6.48 -0.19 4.96
C TYR A 48 7.37 0.89 4.34
N VAL A 49 6.91 1.44 3.22
CA VAL A 49 7.36 2.74 2.72
C VAL A 49 6.36 3.78 3.20
N LEU A 50 6.85 4.84 3.81
CA LEU A 50 6.03 5.86 4.45
C LEU A 50 6.22 7.20 3.74
N GLY A 51 5.15 7.93 3.53
CA GLY A 51 5.26 9.24 2.87
C GLY A 51 3.96 10.02 2.89
N SER A 52 3.88 11.03 2.02
CA SER A 52 2.65 11.78 1.78
C SER A 52 2.34 11.99 0.30
N ILE A 53 1.05 12.08 0.00
CA ILE A 53 0.50 12.43 -1.32
C ILE A 53 -0.64 13.42 -1.11
N GLY A 54 -0.58 14.59 -1.73
CA GLY A 54 -1.61 15.63 -1.65
C GLY A 54 -1.93 16.05 -0.21
N GLY A 55 -0.95 16.02 0.70
CA GLY A 55 -1.13 16.32 2.12
C GLY A 55 -1.71 15.18 2.97
N HIS A 56 -1.95 13.99 2.40
CA HIS A 56 -2.35 12.80 3.13
C HIS A 56 -1.13 11.94 3.46
N ASN A 57 -0.98 11.52 4.73
CA ASN A 57 0.07 10.58 5.11
C ASN A 57 -0.34 9.14 4.73
N VAL A 58 0.48 8.51 3.89
CA VAL A 58 0.25 7.20 3.30
C VAL A 58 1.26 6.18 3.85
N ALA A 59 0.77 5.00 4.23
CA ALA A 59 1.60 3.85 4.54
C ALA A 59 1.46 2.83 3.40
N ILE A 60 2.54 2.63 2.63
CA ILE A 60 2.61 1.70 1.51
C ILE A 60 3.21 0.39 2.01
N VAL A 61 2.58 -0.72 1.67
CA VAL A 61 3.06 -2.08 1.95
C VAL A 61 3.00 -2.91 0.68
N TYR A 62 3.87 -3.91 0.57
CA TYR A 62 3.78 -4.90 -0.49
C TYR A 62 3.72 -6.32 0.07
N LEU A 63 3.13 -7.23 -0.70
CA LEU A 63 3.00 -8.62 -0.28
C LEU A 63 4.36 -9.33 -0.21
N PRO A 64 4.54 -10.28 0.73
CA PRO A 64 5.76 -11.08 0.79
C PRO A 64 6.06 -11.74 -0.56
N ALA A 65 7.34 -11.75 -0.93
CA ALA A 65 7.77 -12.29 -2.23
C ALA A 65 7.24 -13.71 -2.47
N GLY A 66 6.63 -13.93 -3.63
CA GLY A 66 6.03 -15.21 -4.01
C GLY A 66 4.71 -15.56 -3.32
N ARG A 67 4.15 -14.67 -2.47
CA ARG A 67 2.86 -14.85 -1.79
C ARG A 67 1.83 -13.84 -2.28
N ILE A 68 1.41 -14.00 -3.54
CA ILE A 68 0.32 -13.20 -4.13
C ILE A 68 -1.03 -13.86 -3.80
N GLY A 69 -2.08 -13.06 -3.72
CA GLY A 69 -3.47 -13.51 -3.61
C GLY A 69 -4.20 -12.95 -2.39
N ASN A 70 -5.46 -13.34 -2.26
CA ASN A 70 -6.38 -12.74 -1.28
C ASN A 70 -5.95 -12.99 0.17
N ASN A 71 -5.45 -14.19 0.49
CA ASN A 71 -5.06 -14.53 1.87
C ASN A 71 -3.82 -13.73 2.34
N PRO A 72 -2.71 -13.68 1.58
CA PRO A 72 -1.60 -12.80 1.91
C PRO A 72 -2.01 -11.32 2.01
N ALA A 73 -2.83 -10.83 1.08
CA ALA A 73 -3.30 -9.44 1.10
C ALA A 73 -4.12 -9.13 2.36
N ALA A 74 -5.04 -10.02 2.74
CA ALA A 74 -5.81 -9.87 3.97
C ALA A 74 -4.92 -9.85 5.22
N ALA A 75 -3.94 -10.76 5.30
CA ALA A 75 -3.02 -10.82 6.43
C ALA A 75 -2.21 -9.51 6.58
N VAL A 76 -1.65 -9.01 5.48
CA VAL A 76 -0.89 -7.76 5.44
C VAL A 76 -1.76 -6.56 5.82
N VAL A 77 -2.97 -6.46 5.29
CA VAL A 77 -3.90 -5.36 5.64
C VAL A 77 -4.30 -5.42 7.11
N MET A 78 -4.51 -6.61 7.66
CA MET A 78 -4.85 -6.78 9.07
C MET A 78 -3.70 -6.34 9.99
N GLN A 79 -2.46 -6.70 9.65
CA GLN A 79 -1.27 -6.24 10.37
C GLN A 79 -1.05 -4.73 10.21
N MET A 80 -1.19 -4.18 9.00
CA MET A 80 -1.12 -2.75 8.75
C MET A 80 -2.13 -1.97 9.61
N ARG A 81 -3.39 -2.41 9.68
CA ARG A 81 -4.40 -1.79 10.56
C ARG A 81 -4.08 -1.95 12.04
N ALA A 82 -3.39 -3.03 12.41
CA ALA A 82 -2.92 -3.22 13.78
C ALA A 82 -1.81 -2.21 14.13
N THR A 83 -0.86 -2.00 13.22
CA THR A 83 0.31 -1.11 13.38
C THR A 83 -0.04 0.37 13.27
N PHE A 84 -0.83 0.74 12.27
CA PHE A 84 -1.21 2.12 11.96
C PHE A 84 -2.67 2.36 12.34
N LYS A 85 -2.92 2.60 13.63
CA LYS A 85 -4.28 2.83 14.17
C LYS A 85 -5.00 4.04 13.59
N GLY A 86 -4.27 4.95 12.93
CA GLY A 86 -4.84 6.12 12.26
C GLY A 86 -5.47 5.84 10.89
N ILE A 87 -5.22 4.65 10.31
CA ILE A 87 -5.71 4.29 8.98
C ILE A 87 -7.24 4.26 8.98
N ARG A 88 -7.82 5.03 8.05
CA ARG A 88 -9.27 5.15 7.85
C ARG A 88 -9.76 4.21 6.76
N PHE A 89 -8.97 4.09 5.70
CA PHE A 89 -9.21 3.18 4.58
C PHE A 89 -7.89 2.71 3.97
N SER A 90 -7.96 1.61 3.24
CA SER A 90 -6.83 1.04 2.52
C SER A 90 -7.23 0.84 1.06
N LEU A 91 -6.32 1.15 0.14
CA LEU A 91 -6.46 0.92 -1.29
C LEU A 91 -5.55 -0.23 -1.69
N ILE A 92 -6.03 -1.15 -2.52
CA ILE A 92 -5.18 -2.08 -3.24
C ILE A 92 -5.02 -1.49 -4.64
N VAL A 93 -3.80 -1.11 -4.99
CA VAL A 93 -3.52 -0.49 -6.28
C VAL A 93 -2.43 -1.31 -6.95
N GLY A 94 -2.72 -1.78 -8.16
CA GLY A 94 -1.84 -2.68 -8.88
C GLY A 94 -2.34 -2.92 -10.31
N ILE A 95 -1.64 -3.78 -11.02
CA ILE A 95 -2.00 -4.18 -12.37
C ILE A 95 -3.02 -5.32 -12.33
N GLY A 96 -3.98 -5.28 -13.25
CA GLY A 96 -4.99 -6.31 -13.42
C GLY A 96 -5.03 -6.82 -14.86
N GLY A 97 -5.53 -8.04 -15.04
CA GLY A 97 -5.91 -8.55 -16.36
C GLY A 97 -7.30 -8.06 -16.75
N GLY A 98 -7.48 -7.63 -18.00
CA GLY A 98 -8.78 -7.28 -18.56
C GLY A 98 -9.49 -8.47 -19.21
N ALA A 99 -10.82 -8.46 -19.21
CA ALA A 99 -11.67 -9.41 -19.93
C ALA A 99 -12.62 -8.65 -20.89
N PRO A 100 -12.08 -8.09 -22.00
CA PRO A 100 -12.87 -7.29 -22.93
C PRO A 100 -13.97 -8.12 -23.60
N SER A 101 -15.08 -7.47 -23.96
CA SER A 101 -16.18 -8.07 -24.71
C SER A 101 -16.69 -7.09 -25.77
N THR A 102 -17.63 -7.50 -26.61
CA THR A 102 -18.29 -6.59 -27.56
C THR A 102 -19.13 -5.51 -26.87
N GLU A 103 -19.52 -5.73 -25.61
CA GLU A 103 -20.31 -4.79 -24.82
C GLU A 103 -19.45 -3.91 -23.90
N VAL A 104 -18.23 -4.34 -23.58
CA VAL A 104 -17.30 -3.65 -22.68
C VAL A 104 -15.93 -3.55 -23.33
N ASP A 105 -15.62 -2.35 -23.82
CA ASP A 105 -14.34 -2.00 -24.45
C ASP A 105 -13.26 -1.72 -23.39
N ILE A 106 -12.69 -2.78 -22.80
CA ILE A 106 -11.53 -2.70 -21.89
C ILE A 106 -10.24 -2.74 -22.72
N ARG A 107 -9.38 -1.75 -22.55
CA ARG A 107 -8.11 -1.59 -23.26
C ARG A 107 -6.93 -1.55 -22.30
N LEU A 108 -5.73 -1.84 -22.83
CA LEU A 108 -4.50 -1.67 -22.07
C LEU A 108 -4.33 -0.19 -21.67
N GLY A 109 -4.08 0.04 -20.39
CA GLY A 109 -3.96 1.38 -19.81
C GLY A 109 -5.23 1.89 -19.14
N ASP A 110 -6.37 1.21 -19.29
CA ASP A 110 -7.58 1.57 -18.57
C ASP A 110 -7.41 1.34 -17.06
N VAL A 111 -7.98 2.25 -16.27
CA VAL A 111 -8.03 2.16 -14.80
C VAL A 111 -9.45 1.83 -14.37
N VAL A 112 -9.59 0.77 -13.60
CA VAL A 112 -10.88 0.30 -13.07
C VAL A 112 -10.92 0.54 -11.55
N VAL A 113 -12.10 0.94 -11.05
CA VAL A 113 -12.36 1.17 -9.62
C VAL A 113 -13.51 0.27 -9.18
N SER A 114 -13.37 -0.38 -8.02
CA SER A 114 -14.35 -1.31 -7.42
C SER A 114 -14.57 -1.02 -5.94
#